data_AF-A0A3D4H027-F1
#
_entry.id   AF-A0A3D4H027-F1
#
_cell.length_a   1.000
_cell.length_b   1.000
_cell.length_c   1.000
_cell.angle_alpha   90.00
_cell.angle_beta   90.00
_cell.angle_gamma   90.00
#
_symmetry.space_group_name_H-M   'P 1'
#
loop_
_entity.id
_entity.type
_entity.pdbx_description
1 polymer ?
#
loop_
_entity_poly.entity_id
_entity_poly.type
_entity_poly.pdbx_seq_one_letter_code
_entity_poly.pdbx_strand_id
1 'polypeptide(L)' 'MSNLVAEKMKQEDVLMVTILITGWELKKEAPRLSLFDFQIAKPFTAEQIEKVVGRALNLYDIRVL' A
#
# COMPACT_ATOMS: atom_id res chain seq x y z
N MET A 1 4.04 3.53 -16.93
CA MET A 1 3.43 2.21 -16.64
C MET A 1 2.28 2.44 -15.68
N SER A 2 1.06 2.07 -16.09
CA SER A 2 -0.20 2.22 -15.34
C SER A 2 -0.24 1.23 -14.16
N ASN A 3 -0.70 1.67 -12.99
CA ASN A 3 -0.92 0.80 -11.82
C ASN A 3 -2.28 0.08 -11.92
N LEU A 4 -2.57 -0.49 -13.10
CA LEU A 4 -3.89 -1.04 -13.45
C LEU A 4 -4.36 -2.11 -12.45
N VAL A 5 -3.42 -2.86 -11.86
CA VAL A 5 -3.71 -3.90 -10.88
C VAL A 5 -4.22 -3.31 -9.56
N ALA A 6 -3.53 -2.31 -8.98
CA ALA A 6 -3.95 -1.73 -7.71
C ALA A 6 -5.31 -1.02 -7.81
N GLU A 7 -5.54 -0.35 -8.94
CA GLU A 7 -6.83 0.27 -9.25
C GLU A 7 -7.95 -0.77 -9.38
N LYS A 8 -7.73 -1.82 -10.17
CA LYS A 8 -8.71 -2.91 -10.35
C LYS A 8 -9.01 -3.63 -9.03
N MET A 9 -8.00 -3.91 -8.22
CA MET A 9 -8.17 -4.57 -6.93
C MET A 9 -9.02 -3.73 -5.96
N LYS A 10 -8.79 -2.41 -5.89
CA LYS A 10 -9.64 -1.52 -5.06
C LYS A 10 -11.08 -1.39 -5.57
N GLN A 11 -11.30 -1.55 -6.88
CA GLN A 11 -12.66 -1.56 -7.44
C GLN A 11 -13.40 -2.86 -7.12
N GLU A 12 -12.69 -4.00 -7.07
CA GLU A 12 -13.26 -5.32 -6.76
C GLU A 12 -13.50 -5.52 -5.25
N ASP A 13 -12.64 -4.96 -4.40
CA ASP A 13 -12.74 -5.07 -2.94
C ASP A 13 -12.31 -3.77 -2.25
N VAL A 14 -13.30 -3.05 -1.69
CA VAL A 14 -13.07 -1.81 -0.95
C VAL A 14 -12.36 -2.03 0.39
N LEU A 15 -12.42 -3.25 0.94
CA LEU A 15 -11.76 -3.59 2.20
C LEU A 15 -10.26 -3.85 1.98
N MET A 16 -9.85 -4.18 0.75
CA MET A 16 -8.45 -4.53 0.44
C MET A 16 -7.49 -3.41 0.81
N VAL A 17 -6.52 -3.74 1.68
CA VAL A 17 -5.43 -2.85 2.05
C VAL A 17 -4.24 -3.06 1.12
N THR A 18 -3.70 -1.97 0.58
CA THR A 18 -2.63 -2.03 -0.42
C THR A 18 -1.34 -1.39 0.08
N ILE A 19 -0.22 -2.08 -0.14
CA ILE A 19 1.13 -1.62 0.22
C ILE A 19 1.98 -1.47 -1.05
N LEU A 20 2.51 -0.28 -1.30
CA LEU A 20 3.48 -0.05 -2.36
C LEU A 20 4.89 -0.40 -1.89
N ILE A 21 5.53 -1.37 -2.54
CA ILE A 21 6.94 -1.71 -2.33
C ILE A 21 7.76 -1.24 -3.54
N THR A 22 8.65 -0.26 -3.37
CA THR A 22 9.38 0.34 -4.49
C THR A 22 10.82 0.70 -4.16
N GLY A 23 11.75 0.53 -5.10
CA GLY A 23 13.13 1.06 -4.97
C GLY A 23 13.29 2.48 -5.53
N TRP A 24 12.20 3.10 -5.98
CA TRP A 24 12.20 4.41 -6.61
C TRP A 24 11.76 5.47 -5.62
N GLU A 25 12.44 6.62 -5.60
CA GLU A 25 11.92 7.80 -4.93
C GLU A 25 10.69 8.32 -5.68
N LEU A 26 9.55 8.32 -5.00
CA LEU A 26 8.31 8.84 -5.52
C LEU A 26 8.06 10.22 -4.92
N LYS A 27 7.81 11.22 -5.77
CA LYS A 27 7.30 12.51 -5.31
C LYS A 27 6.00 12.27 -4.53
N LYS A 28 5.89 12.84 -3.33
CA LYS A 28 4.80 12.58 -2.38
C LYS A 28 3.41 12.90 -2.95
N GLU A 29 3.36 13.75 -3.96
CA GLU A 29 2.14 14.25 -4.60
C GLU A 29 1.80 13.49 -5.88
N ALA A 30 2.52 12.42 -6.23
CA ALA A 30 2.25 11.66 -7.44
C ALA A 30 0.84 11.02 -7.34
N PRO A 31 -0.10 11.32 -8.26
CA PRO A 31 -1.49 10.86 -8.17
C PRO A 31 -1.62 9.34 -8.01
N ARG A 32 -0.69 8.58 -8.60
CA ARG A 32 -0.64 7.11 -8.49
C ARG A 32 -0.43 6.56 -7.07
N LEU A 33 0.00 7.40 -6.12
CA LEU A 33 0.19 7.01 -4.72
C LEU A 33 -1.14 6.86 -3.99
N SER A 34 -2.22 7.52 -4.44
CA SER A 34 -3.54 7.44 -3.81
C SER A 34 -4.14 6.02 -3.84
N LEU A 35 -3.63 5.17 -4.73
CA LEU A 35 -4.03 3.76 -4.83
C LEU A 35 -3.46 2.89 -3.71
N PHE A 36 -2.50 3.40 -2.93
CA PHE A 36 -1.81 2.65 -1.88
C PHE A 36 -2.07 3.27 -0.52
N ASP A 37 -2.40 2.43 0.45
CA ASP A 37 -2.65 2.87 1.83
C ASP A 37 -1.32 3.04 2.59
N PHE A 38 -0.32 2.24 2.22
CA PHE A 38 1.02 2.32 2.78
C PHE A 38 2.10 2.24 1.70
N GLN A 39 3.29 2.68 2.05
CA GLN A 39 4.47 2.57 1.20
C GLN A 39 5.70 2.13 2.00
N ILE A 40 6.58 1.37 1.35
CA ILE A 40 7.90 1.01 1.88
C ILE A 40 8.94 1.02 0.75
N ALA A 41 10.07 1.66 1.01
CA ALA A 41 11.16 1.76 0.06
C ALA A 41 12.08 0.53 0.14
N LYS A 42 12.56 0.03 -1.01
CA LYS A 42 13.66 -0.94 -1.07
C LYS A 42 15.01 -0.19 -0.98
N PRO A 43 16.02 -0.75 -0.31
CA PRO A 43 15.96 -1.97 0.50
C PRO A 43 15.26 -1.73 1.84
N PHE A 44 14.66 -2.78 2.39
CA PHE A 44 14.06 -2.77 3.72
C PHE A 44 14.46 -4.03 4.52
N THR A 45 14.39 -3.93 5.83
CA THR A 45 14.61 -5.03 6.77
C THR A 45 13.32 -5.82 7.02
N ALA A 46 13.44 -7.03 7.57
CA ALA A 46 12.29 -7.83 8.03
C ALA A 46 11.41 -7.04 9.03
N GLU A 47 12.04 -6.40 10.02
CA GLU A 47 11.32 -5.59 11.01
C GLU A 47 10.53 -4.43 10.37
N GLN A 48 11.08 -3.79 9.34
CA GLN A 48 10.39 -2.70 8.64
C GLN A 48 9.15 -3.19 7.91
N ILE A 49 9.22 -4.34 7.22
CA ILE A 49 8.05 -4.89 6.52
C ILE A 49 7.00 -5.42 7.52
N GLU A 50 7.42 -6.05 8.62
CA GLU A 50 6.52 -6.49 9.71
C GLU A 50 5.72 -5.32 10.28
N LYS A 51 6.38 -4.18 10.55
CA LYS A 51 5.71 -2.96 11.01
C LYS A 51 4.70 -2.38 10.01
N VAL A 52 4.97 -2.49 8.71
CA VAL A 52 4.04 -2.01 7.68
C VAL A 52 2.85 -2.97 7.55
N VAL A 53 3.10 -4.27 7.57
CA VAL A 53 2.05 -5.30 7.54
C VAL A 53 1.15 -5.22 8.76
N GLY A 54 1.72 -5.03 9.97
CA GLY A 54 0.92 -4.86 11.18
C GLY A 54 -0.02 -3.65 11.12
N ARG A 55 0.43 -2.54 10.53
CA ARG A 55 -0.42 -1.37 10.27
C ARG A 55 -1.49 -1.64 9.22
N ALA A 56 -1.16 -2.43 8.19
CA ALA A 56 -2.12 -2.83 7.17
C ALA A 56 -3.24 -3.72 7.72
N LEU A 57 -2.93 -4.66 8.60
CA LEU A 57 -3.93 -5.49 9.28
C LEU A 57 -4.86 -4.63 10.16
N ASN A 58 -4.30 -3.70 10.94
CA ASN A 58 -5.11 -2.78 11.74
C ASN A 58 -6.05 -1.92 10.86
N LEU A 59 -5.58 -1.41 9.72
CA LEU A 59 -6.44 -0.67 8.79
C LEU A 59 -7.56 -1.54 8.22
N TYR A 60 -7.29 -2.81 7.92
CA TYR A 60 -8.32 -3.75 7.51
C TYR A 60 -9.38 -3.92 8.60
N ASP A 61 -8.96 -4.15 9.85
CA ASP A 61 -9.87 -4.29 10.99
C ASP A 61 -10.76 -3.05 11.15
N ILE A 62 -10.20 -1.84 10.99
CA ILE A 62 -10.96 -0.58 11.03
C ILE A 62 -12.02 -0.50 9.92
N ARG A 63 -11.75 -1.04 8.72
CA ARG A 63 -12.70 -1.01 7.59
C ARG A 63 -13.83 -2.03 7.72
N VAL A 64 -13.61 -3.09 8.49
CA VAL A 64 -14.60 -4.14 8.74
C VAL A 64 -15.61 -3.74 9.83
N LEU A 65 -15.22 -2.82 10.72
CA LEU A 65 -16.07 -2.24 11.77
C LEU A 65 -17.02 -1.17 11.23
#